data_AF-A0A0H3N6Y3-F1
#
_entry.id   AF-A0A0H3N6Y3-F1
#
_cell.length_a   1.000
_cell.length_b   1.000
_cell.length_c   1.000
_cell.angle_alpha   90.00
_cell.angle_beta   90.00
_cell.angle_gamma   90.00
#
_symmetry.space_group_name_H-M   'P 1'
#
loop_
_entity.id
_entity.type
_entity.pdbx_description
1 polymer ?
#
loop_
_entity_poly.entity_id
_entity_poly.type
_entity_poly.pdbx_seq_one_letter_code
_entity_poly.pdbx_strand_id
1 'polypeptide(L)'
;MAKHGFLDVLEAALDKHFTYDYELNWDKKNHAIELAFILEAQNAAEIETVDDEGNASSEDIFLEEYVLFYNQDKSRFDEEDYLVALPFDAKKGFSAEFLTYFASFLKDTADQGLDDLMDFLADPEAQEFAISWDGEAFEKGKADLVEGEFYPYPRY
;
A
#
# COMPACT_ATOMS: atom_id res chain seq x y z
N MET A 1 -11.56 18.54 13.49
CA MET A 1 -10.75 19.00 12.34
C MET A 1 -9.52 18.13 12.31
N ALA A 2 -9.17 17.58 11.14
CA ALA A 2 -7.92 16.87 10.95
C ALA A 2 -6.74 17.83 11.21
N LYS A 3 -5.96 17.56 12.26
CA LYS A 3 -4.81 18.37 12.67
C LYS A 3 -3.65 18.19 11.68
N HIS A 4 -3.51 17.01 11.09
CA HIS A 4 -2.48 16.68 10.10
C HIS A 4 -3.05 16.52 8.69
N GLY A 5 -4.16 17.19 8.38
CA GLY A 5 -4.71 17.19 7.02
C GLY A 5 -5.08 15.79 6.55
N PHE A 6 -4.67 15.40 5.35
CA PHE A 6 -5.07 14.10 4.80
C PHE A 6 -4.50 12.90 5.56
N LEU A 7 -3.40 13.07 6.31
CA LEU A 7 -2.79 11.96 7.07
C LEU A 7 -3.75 11.40 8.13
N ASP A 8 -4.42 12.26 8.91
CA ASP A 8 -5.39 11.81 9.91
C ASP A 8 -6.61 11.13 9.25
N VAL A 9 -6.95 11.55 8.02
CA VAL A 9 -8.09 10.98 7.27
C VAL A 9 -7.72 9.63 6.65
N LEU A 10 -6.46 9.49 6.20
CA LEU A 10 -5.91 8.24 5.70
C LEU A 10 -5.87 7.20 6.82
N GLU A 11 -5.31 7.53 7.99
CA GLU A 11 -5.27 6.66 9.17
C GLU A 11 -6.69 6.20 9.57
N ALA A 12 -7.64 7.14 9.65
CA ALA A 12 -9.03 6.79 9.96
C ALA A 12 -9.71 5.91 8.90
N ALA A 13 -9.33 6.05 7.63
CA ALA A 13 -9.84 5.20 6.56
C ALA A 13 -9.25 3.79 6.64
N LEU A 14 -7.93 3.68 6.86
CA LEU A 14 -7.22 2.41 7.02
C LEU A 14 -7.72 1.64 8.24
N ASP A 15 -7.82 2.28 9.42
CA ASP A 15 -8.35 1.66 10.65
C ASP A 15 -9.74 1.04 10.47
N LYS A 16 -10.53 1.59 9.55
CA LYS A 16 -11.89 1.16 9.30
C LYS A 16 -12.01 0.12 8.20
N HIS A 17 -11.16 0.20 7.18
CA HIS A 17 -11.34 -0.54 5.93
C HIS A 17 -10.20 -1.51 5.61
N PHE A 18 -8.99 -1.27 6.11
CA PHE A 18 -7.82 -2.10 5.89
C PHE A 18 -7.62 -3.04 7.08
N THR A 19 -7.54 -4.34 6.81
CA THR A 19 -7.59 -5.39 7.83
C THR A 19 -6.23 -5.96 8.21
N TYR A 20 -5.16 -5.51 7.57
CA TYR A 20 -3.79 -5.95 7.81
C TYR A 20 -3.08 -4.99 8.75
N ASP A 21 -2.06 -5.50 9.44
CA ASP A 21 -1.19 -4.66 10.24
C ASP A 21 -0.42 -3.71 9.32
N TYR A 22 -0.38 -2.44 9.71
CA TYR A 22 0.24 -1.38 8.91
C TYR A 22 0.94 -0.33 9.78
N GLU A 23 1.91 0.35 9.20
CA GLU A 23 2.57 1.52 9.78
C GLU A 23 2.55 2.69 8.79
N LEU A 24 2.29 3.90 9.30
CA LEU A 24 2.39 5.14 8.54
C LEU A 24 3.63 5.93 8.96
N ASN A 25 4.55 6.12 8.03
CA ASN A 25 5.76 6.91 8.22
C ASN A 25 5.66 8.25 7.48
N TRP A 26 5.68 9.35 8.24
CA TRP A 26 5.68 10.70 7.65
C TRP A 26 7.10 11.22 7.44
N ASP A 27 7.65 11.04 6.23
CA ASP A 27 8.91 11.67 5.83
C ASP A 27 8.72 13.17 5.51
N LYS A 28 8.92 13.95 6.57
CA LYS A 28 8.86 15.41 6.54
C LYS A 28 9.88 16.05 5.60
N LYS A 29 11.05 15.44 5.41
CA LYS A 29 12.12 16.01 4.58
C LYS A 29 11.85 15.74 3.11
N ASN A 30 11.37 14.54 2.79
CA ASN A 30 11.05 14.15 1.42
C ASN A 30 9.63 14.56 0.99
N HIS A 31 8.85 15.17 1.89
CA HIS A 31 7.46 15.55 1.62
C HIS A 31 6.58 14.37 1.20
N ALA A 32 6.76 13.23 1.86
CA ALA A 32 6.05 11.99 1.55
C ALA A 32 5.42 11.39 2.82
N ILE A 33 4.44 10.53 2.62
CA ILE A 33 3.89 9.64 3.63
C ILE A 33 3.98 8.24 3.04
N GLU A 34 4.66 7.35 3.74
CA GLU A 34 4.83 5.95 3.37
C GLU A 34 3.91 5.11 4.25
N LEU A 35 3.27 4.13 3.64
CA LEU A 35 2.47 3.11 4.29
C LEU A 35 3.19 1.78 4.08
N ALA A 36 3.60 1.13 5.16
CA ALA A 36 4.08 -0.24 5.16
C ALA A 36 2.96 -1.16 5.66
N PHE A 37 2.77 -2.33 5.05
CA PHE A 37 1.86 -3.36 5.55
C PHE A 37 2.48 -4.75 5.37
N ILE A 38 2.02 -5.71 6.18
CA ILE A 38 2.58 -7.07 6.18
C ILE A 38 1.50 -8.09 5.79
N LEU A 39 1.84 -8.97 4.84
CA LEU A 39 1.12 -10.22 4.59
C LEU A 39 1.82 -11.37 5.33
N GLU A 40 1.04 -12.13 6.10
CA GLU A 40 1.53 -13.31 6.81
C GLU A 40 0.93 -14.58 6.18
N ALA A 41 1.80 -15.48 5.72
CA ALA A 41 1.39 -16.75 5.13
C ALA A 41 2.14 -17.93 5.76
N GLN A 42 1.39 -18.97 6.11
CA GLN A 42 1.97 -20.18 6.68
C GLN A 42 2.61 -21.05 5.59
N ASN A 43 3.90 -21.34 5.73
CA ASN A 43 4.63 -22.22 4.80
C ASN A 43 4.60 -23.67 5.31
N ALA A 44 3.41 -24.26 5.36
CA ALA A 44 3.21 -25.58 5.96
C ALA A 44 3.96 -26.73 5.24
N ALA A 45 4.33 -26.52 3.96
CA ALA A 45 5.07 -27.47 3.15
C ALA A 45 6.60 -27.29 3.24
N GLU A 46 7.08 -26.30 4.02
CA GLU A 46 8.50 -25.95 4.15
C GLU A 46 9.17 -25.74 2.78
N ILE A 47 8.45 -25.08 1.85
CA ILE A 47 9.00 -24.75 0.53
C ILE A 47 10.13 -23.75 0.72
N GLU A 48 11.31 -24.06 0.15
CA GLU A 48 12.44 -23.13 0.14
C GLU A 48 12.12 -21.98 -0.83
N THR A 49 12.03 -20.77 -0.28
CA THR A 49 11.83 -19.52 -1.01
C THR A 49 13.09 -18.67 -0.89
N VAL A 50 13.26 -17.72 -1.81
CA VAL A 50 14.40 -16.80 -1.82
C VAL A 50 13.85 -15.38 -1.94
N ASP A 51 14.24 -14.50 -1.02
CA ASP A 51 13.87 -13.08 -1.08
C ASP A 51 14.68 -12.31 -2.15
N ASP A 52 14.36 -11.03 -2.32
CA ASP A 52 15.00 -10.12 -3.26
C ASP A 52 16.47 -9.82 -2.92
N GLU A 53 16.87 -10.00 -1.66
CA GLU A 53 18.27 -9.95 -1.21
C GLU A 53 19.04 -11.26 -1.44
N GLY A 54 18.36 -12.33 -1.87
CA GLY A 54 18.96 -13.64 -2.14
C GLY A 54 19.06 -14.55 -0.91
N ASN A 55 18.36 -14.25 0.18
CA ASN A 55 18.31 -15.08 1.38
C ASN A 55 17.28 -16.20 1.19
N ALA A 56 17.73 -17.44 1.35
CA ALA A 56 16.86 -18.60 1.30
C ALA A 56 16.22 -18.91 2.67
N SER A 57 14.92 -19.22 2.68
CA SER A 57 14.18 -19.62 3.88
C SER A 57 13.07 -20.61 3.56
N SER A 58 12.77 -21.50 4.50
CA SER A 58 11.60 -22.40 4.48
C SER A 58 10.65 -22.15 5.65
N GLU A 59 10.80 -21.00 6.33
CA GLU A 59 9.91 -20.58 7.42
C GLU A 59 8.60 -19.98 6.88
N ASP A 60 7.71 -19.60 7.78
CA ASP A 60 6.51 -18.83 7.45
C ASP A 60 6.92 -17.49 6.80
N ILE A 61 6.11 -17.03 5.85
CA ILE A 61 6.41 -15.84 5.05
C ILE A 61 5.79 -14.61 5.71
N PHE A 62 6.61 -13.59 5.90
CA PHE A 62 6.22 -12.24 6.30
C PHE A 62 6.64 -11.30 5.18
N LEU A 63 5.72 -11.05 4.25
CA LEU A 63 5.98 -10.18 3.11
C LEU A 63 5.58 -8.75 3.48
N GLU A 64 6.55 -7.86 3.55
CA GLU A 64 6.34 -6.44 3.81
C GLU A 64 6.26 -5.67 2.49
N GLU A 65 5.26 -4.80 2.37
CA GLU A 65 4.95 -4.08 1.15
C GLU A 65 4.72 -2.60 1.41
N TYR A 66 5.07 -1.77 0.43
CA TYR A 66 5.18 -0.32 0.61
C TYR A 66 4.31 0.44 -0.38
N VAL A 67 3.59 1.44 0.11
CA VAL A 67 2.84 2.42 -0.69
C VAL A 67 3.30 3.82 -0.36
N LEU A 68 3.55 4.64 -1.39
CA LEU A 68 4.02 6.01 -1.21
C LEU A 68 2.97 7.04 -1.60
N PHE A 69 2.65 7.97 -0.70
CA PHE A 69 2.00 9.23 -1.05
C PHE A 69 3.06 10.32 -1.15
N TYR A 70 3.28 10.88 -2.34
CA TYR A 70 4.42 11.78 -2.58
C TYR A 70 4.02 13.14 -3.14
N ASN A 71 4.82 14.16 -2.79
CA ASN A 71 4.69 15.48 -3.39
C ASN A 71 5.32 15.47 -4.79
N GLN A 72 4.49 15.61 -5.83
CA GLN A 72 4.93 15.53 -7.22
C GLN A 72 6.04 16.52 -7.61
N ASP A 73 6.16 17.66 -6.91
CA ASP A 73 7.14 18.70 -7.23
C ASP A 73 8.45 18.55 -6.43
N LYS A 74 8.43 17.80 -5.32
CA LYS A 74 9.50 17.85 -4.31
C LYS A 74 10.10 16.50 -3.95
N SER A 75 9.29 15.45 -3.92
CA SER A 75 9.73 14.12 -3.47
C SER A 75 10.68 13.49 -4.47
N ARG A 76 11.59 12.65 -3.96
CA ARG A 76 12.51 11.82 -4.74
C ARG A 76 12.49 10.42 -4.15
N PHE A 77 12.37 9.42 -5.01
CA PHE A 77 12.25 8.01 -4.65
C PHE A 77 12.52 7.15 -5.90
N ASP A 78 12.73 5.85 -5.72
CA ASP A 78 12.70 4.87 -6.80
C ASP A 78 11.28 4.29 -6.89
N GLU A 79 10.70 4.24 -8.08
CA GLU A 79 9.34 3.72 -8.25
C GLU A 79 9.28 2.20 -8.03
N GLU A 80 10.40 1.49 -8.24
CA GLU A 80 10.49 0.03 -8.05
C GLU A 80 10.45 -0.39 -6.57
N ASP A 81 10.71 0.53 -5.64
CA ASP A 81 10.68 0.27 -4.19
C ASP A 81 9.24 0.20 -3.61
N TYR A 82 8.21 0.46 -4.43
CA TYR A 82 6.83 0.61 -3.95
C TYR A 82 5.84 -0.17 -4.82
N LEU A 83 4.87 -0.82 -4.17
CA LEU A 83 3.71 -1.42 -4.83
C LEU A 83 2.94 -0.38 -5.66
N VAL A 84 2.80 0.84 -5.12
CA VAL A 84 2.26 1.99 -5.86
C VAL A 84 2.75 3.30 -5.25
N ALA A 85 3.00 4.29 -6.11
CA ALA A 85 3.30 5.67 -5.72
C ALA A 85 2.20 6.63 -6.20
N LEU A 86 1.53 7.29 -5.26
CA LEU A 86 0.39 8.18 -5.47
C LEU A 86 0.80 9.66 -5.31
N PRO A 87 0.80 10.46 -6.40
CA PRO A 87 1.16 11.87 -6.32
C PRO A 87 0.06 12.71 -5.66
N PHE A 88 0.46 13.74 -4.92
CA PHE A 88 -0.44 14.76 -4.41
C PHE A 88 0.05 16.20 -4.67
N ASP A 89 -0.90 17.13 -4.80
CA ASP A 89 -0.65 18.57 -4.65
C ASP A 89 -0.70 18.94 -3.16
N ALA A 90 0.32 19.60 -2.62
CA ALA A 90 0.40 19.86 -1.17
C ALA A 90 -0.75 20.70 -0.61
N LYS A 91 -1.30 21.62 -1.40
CA LYS A 91 -2.37 22.54 -0.96
C LYS A 91 -3.74 21.88 -1.06
N LYS A 92 -3.94 21.03 -2.06
CA LYS A 92 -5.20 20.29 -2.26
C LYS A 92 -5.24 19.02 -1.43
N GLY A 93 -4.17 18.22 -1.46
CA GLY A 93 -4.09 16.87 -0.90
C GLY A 93 -5.17 15.96 -1.48
N PHE A 94 -5.80 15.16 -0.62
CA PHE A 94 -6.80 14.16 -1.01
C PHE A 94 -8.16 14.42 -0.37
N SER A 95 -9.22 13.95 -1.04
CA SER A 95 -10.56 13.92 -0.45
C SER A 95 -10.72 12.73 0.50
N ALA A 96 -11.67 12.82 1.44
CA ALA A 96 -12.02 11.69 2.29
C ALA A 96 -12.56 10.50 1.48
N GLU A 97 -13.30 10.76 0.40
CA GLU A 97 -13.83 9.73 -0.49
C GLU A 97 -12.72 8.98 -1.21
N PHE A 98 -11.71 9.70 -1.72
CA PHE A 98 -10.53 9.08 -2.33
C PHE A 98 -9.78 8.20 -1.33
N LEU A 99 -9.52 8.68 -0.11
CA LEU A 99 -8.78 7.91 0.90
C LEU A 99 -9.54 6.68 1.39
N THR A 100 -10.87 6.78 1.50
CA THR A 100 -11.74 5.63 1.82
C THR A 100 -11.73 4.60 0.71
N TYR A 101 -11.80 5.06 -0.54
CA TYR A 101 -11.68 4.20 -1.71
C TYR A 101 -10.33 3.52 -1.77
N PHE A 102 -9.23 4.27 -1.60
CA PHE A 102 -7.88 3.75 -1.53
C PHE A 102 -7.73 2.66 -0.47
N ALA A 103 -8.17 2.90 0.76
CA ALA A 103 -8.04 1.91 1.83
C ALA A 103 -8.79 0.61 1.52
N SER A 104 -9.96 0.72 0.88
CA SER A 104 -10.74 -0.46 0.47
C SER A 104 -10.09 -1.19 -0.70
N PHE A 105 -9.58 -0.46 -1.69
CA PHE A 105 -8.89 -1.04 -2.84
C PHE A 105 -7.57 -1.71 -2.42
N LEU A 106 -6.81 -1.09 -1.52
CA LEU A 106 -5.60 -1.68 -0.95
C LEU A 106 -5.92 -2.97 -0.20
N LYS A 107 -7.03 -3.01 0.55
CA LYS A 107 -7.50 -4.24 1.20
C LYS A 107 -7.79 -5.33 0.18
N ASP A 108 -8.53 -5.03 -0.88
CA ASP A 108 -8.86 -6.02 -1.91
C ASP A 108 -7.60 -6.49 -2.66
N THR A 109 -6.62 -5.61 -2.86
CA THR A 109 -5.30 -5.95 -3.43
C THR A 109 -4.51 -6.86 -2.50
N ALA A 110 -4.49 -6.57 -1.19
CA ALA A 110 -3.82 -7.38 -0.17
C ALA A 110 -4.48 -8.76 0.00
N ASP A 111 -5.81 -8.84 -0.03
CA ASP A 111 -6.55 -10.10 -0.01
C ASP A 111 -6.19 -10.98 -1.21
N GLN A 112 -6.19 -10.39 -2.42
CA GLN A 112 -5.78 -11.12 -3.62
C GLN A 112 -4.30 -11.54 -3.55
N GLY A 113 -3.42 -10.65 -3.07
CA GLY A 113 -2.01 -10.96 -2.89
C GLY A 113 -1.78 -12.10 -1.91
N LEU A 114 -2.54 -12.17 -0.82
CA LEU A 114 -2.47 -13.29 0.12
C LEU A 114 -2.97 -14.60 -0.50
N ASP A 115 -4.08 -14.57 -1.23
CA ASP A 115 -4.59 -15.74 -1.95
C ASP A 115 -3.56 -16.24 -2.98
N ASP A 116 -2.98 -15.34 -3.76
CA ASP A 116 -1.95 -15.65 -4.77
C ASP A 116 -0.66 -16.19 -4.12
N LEU A 117 -0.27 -15.67 -2.94
CA LEU A 117 0.87 -16.16 -2.17
C LEU A 117 0.64 -17.59 -1.67
N MET A 118 -0.57 -17.89 -1.21
CA MET A 118 -0.95 -19.23 -0.79
C MET A 118 -0.97 -20.21 -1.98
N ASP A 119 -1.42 -19.76 -3.16
CA ASP A 119 -1.36 -20.54 -4.40
C ASP A 119 0.09 -20.79 -4.84
N PHE A 120 0.98 -19.78 -4.75
CA PHE A 120 2.42 -19.92 -5.00
C PHE A 120 3.05 -20.98 -4.09
N LEU A 121 2.72 -20.97 -2.80
CA LEU A 121 3.20 -21.98 -1.83
C LEU A 121 2.59 -23.37 -2.04
N ALA A 122 1.49 -23.49 -2.78
CA ALA A 122 0.84 -24.76 -3.06
C ALA A 122 1.28 -25.35 -4.42
N ASP A 123 1.82 -24.54 -5.33
CA ASP A 123 2.20 -24.95 -6.68
C ASP A 123 3.74 -25.11 -6.82
N PRO A 124 4.26 -26.35 -6.92
CA PRO A 124 5.69 -26.58 -7.09
C PRO A 124 6.23 -26.14 -8.46
N GLU A 125 5.37 -25.78 -9.42
CA GLU A 125 5.79 -25.21 -10.71
C GLU A 125 5.89 -23.68 -10.68
N ALA A 126 5.36 -23.02 -9.64
CA ALA A 126 5.47 -21.58 -9.48
C ALA A 126 6.92 -21.17 -9.19
N GLN A 127 7.38 -20.11 -9.85
CA GLN A 127 8.78 -19.68 -9.79
C GLN A 127 8.98 -18.40 -9.00
N GLU A 128 8.06 -17.46 -9.14
CA GLU A 128 8.14 -16.11 -8.58
C GLU A 128 6.75 -15.69 -8.13
N PHE A 129 6.72 -14.87 -7.08
CA PHE A 129 5.53 -14.26 -6.55
C PHE A 129 5.81 -12.78 -6.30
N ALA A 130 4.85 -11.93 -6.63
CA ALA A 130 4.82 -10.52 -6.27
C ALA A 130 3.37 -10.05 -6.21
N ILE A 131 3.06 -9.10 -5.33
CA ILE A 131 1.73 -8.49 -5.33
C ILE A 131 1.57 -7.63 -6.58
N SER A 132 0.44 -7.79 -7.26
CA SER A 132 0.11 -7.01 -8.46
C SER A 132 -0.88 -5.89 -8.13
N TRP A 133 -0.47 -4.63 -8.34
CA TRP A 133 -1.38 -3.49 -8.31
C TRP A 133 -2.15 -3.33 -9.63
N ASP A 134 -3.46 -3.53 -9.63
CA ASP A 134 -4.30 -3.28 -10.81
C ASP A 134 -4.59 -1.78 -10.99
N GLY A 135 -3.64 -1.08 -11.63
CA GLY A 135 -3.77 0.35 -11.90
C GLY A 135 -4.95 0.73 -12.79
N GLU A 136 -5.39 -0.16 -13.70
CA GLU A 136 -6.54 0.11 -14.57
C GLU A 136 -7.84 0.07 -13.75
N ALA A 137 -8.03 -0.95 -12.92
CA ALA A 137 -9.16 -1.05 -12.01
C ALA A 137 -9.17 0.10 -11.00
N PHE A 138 -7.99 0.50 -10.49
CA PHE A 138 -7.85 1.63 -9.58
C PHE A 138 -8.32 2.95 -10.20
N GLU A 139 -7.82 3.30 -11.40
CA GLU A 139 -8.21 4.55 -12.06
C GLU A 139 -9.68 4.54 -12.49
N LYS A 140 -10.22 3.37 -12.86
CA LYS A 140 -11.64 3.23 -13.17
C LYS A 140 -12.53 3.47 -11.95
N GLY A 141 -12.22 2.85 -10.81
CA GLY A 141 -13.01 3.05 -9.59
C GLY A 141 -12.91 4.49 -9.07
N LYS A 142 -11.72 5.08 -9.17
CA LYS A 142 -11.49 6.50 -8.86
C LYS A 142 -12.31 7.45 -9.74
N ALA A 143 -12.51 7.15 -11.02
CA ALA A 143 -13.30 7.98 -11.93
C ALA A 143 -14.79 8.07 -11.55
N ASP A 144 -15.30 7.07 -10.82
CA ASP A 144 -16.69 7.03 -10.34
C ASP A 144 -16.89 7.77 -9.00
N LEU A 145 -15.82 8.28 -8.39
CA LEU A 145 -15.90 8.98 -7.11
C LEU A 145 -16.51 10.37 -7.24
N VAL A 146 -17.45 10.67 -6.36
CA VAL A 146 -17.95 12.03 -6.13
C VAL A 146 -17.20 12.61 -4.93
N GLU A 147 -16.11 13.31 -5.22
CA GLU A 147 -15.25 13.88 -4.18
C GLU A 147 -15.85 15.13 -3.53
N GLY A 148 -15.79 15.20 -2.20
CA GLY A 148 -16.31 16.30 -1.40
C GLY A 148 -15.21 17.21 -0.86
N GLU A 149 -14.99 17.15 0.45
CA GLU A 149 -13.99 17.95 1.14
C GLU A 149 -12.59 17.39 0.90
N PHE A 150 -11.66 18.27 0.53
CA PHE A 150 -10.25 17.96 0.36
C PHE A 150 -9.45 18.38 1.59
N TYR A 151 -8.51 17.53 1.99
CA TYR A 151 -7.62 17.74 3.12
C TYR A 151 -6.19 17.95 2.59
N PRO A 152 -5.55 19.07 2.92
CA PRO A 152 -4.20 19.36 2.44
C PRO A 152 -3.18 18.41 3.07
N TYR A 153 -1.96 18.40 2.52
CA TYR A 153 -0.82 17.76 3.19
C TYR A 153 -0.57 18.38 4.57
N PRO A 154 -0.20 17.58 5.59
CA PRO A 154 0.10 18.09 6.93
C PRO A 154 1.05 19.28 6.93
N ARG A 155 0.77 20.28 7.79
CA ARG A 155 1.66 21.42 8.00
C ARG A 155 2.50 21.18 9.25
N TYR A 156 3.76 21.60 9.18
CA TYR A 156 4.69 21.63 10.32
C TYR A 156 4.32 22.71 11.34
#